data_AF-A0A2M8PPV6-F1
#
_entry.id   AF-A0A2M8PPV6-F1
#
_cell.length_a   1.000
_cell.length_b   1.000
_cell.length_c   1.000
_cell.angle_alpha   90.00
_cell.angle_beta   90.00
_cell.angle_gamma   90.00
#
_symmetry.space_group_name_H-M   'P 1'
#
loop_
_entity.id
_entity.type
_entity.pdbx_description
1 polymer ?
#
loop_
_entity_poly.entity_id
_entity_poly.type
_entity_poly.pdbx_seq_one_letter_code
_entity_poly.pdbx_strand_id
1 'polypeptide(L)'
;MNDILLQGATLIIVLLTYAAIAIGRVPHLRMNRATIALVGAASLIAIGALSEDEAFAAIDIGTILLLAAMMVINVNLRLAGFFDVIGRQVLSIAQGPQMLLAIIILMSGILSAIFLNDTICLMFTPLVIDVTKQLKR
;
A
#
# COMPACT_ATOMS: atom_id res chain seq x y z
N MET A 1 -15.61 9.75 -35.57
CA MET A 1 -16.44 10.43 -34.55
C MET A 1 -16.68 9.53 -33.33
N ASN A 2 -17.07 8.26 -33.53
CA ASN A 2 -17.18 7.29 -32.43
C ASN A 2 -15.87 7.07 -31.66
N ASP A 3 -14.72 7.02 -32.35
CA ASP A 3 -13.43 6.76 -31.68
C ASP A 3 -13.03 7.89 -30.70
N ILE A 4 -13.32 9.15 -31.04
CA ILE A 4 -13.02 10.30 -30.17
C ILE A 4 -13.91 10.30 -28.92
N LEU A 5 -15.20 9.96 -29.09
CA LEU A 5 -16.13 9.86 -27.96
C LEU A 5 -15.76 8.69 -27.04
N LEU A 6 -15.36 7.56 -27.61
CA LEU A 6 -14.94 6.37 -26.86
C LEU A 6 -13.62 6.60 -26.12
N GLN A 7 -12.65 7.29 -26.74
CA GLN A 7 -11.42 7.75 -26.07
C GLN A 7 -11.73 8.72 -24.92
N GLY A 8 -12.63 9.68 -25.13
CA GLY A 8 -13.07 10.61 -24.10
C GLY A 8 -13.69 9.88 -22.89
N ALA A 9 -14.60 8.94 -23.15
CA ALA A 9 -15.24 8.14 -22.10
C ALA A 9 -14.23 7.28 -21.33
N THR A 10 -13.28 6.66 -22.04
CA THR A 10 -12.19 5.87 -21.45
C THR A 10 -11.35 6.70 -20.48
N LEU A 11 -10.91 7.89 -20.91
CA LEU A 11 -10.11 8.79 -20.08
C LEU A 11 -10.88 9.22 -18.83
N ILE A 12 -12.16 9.54 -18.97
CA ILE A 12 -13.02 9.93 -17.85
C ILE A 12 -13.12 8.77 -16.83
N ILE A 13 -13.39 7.54 -17.29
CA ILE A 13 -13.50 6.37 -16.42
C ILE A 13 -12.18 6.11 -15.69
N VAL A 14 -11.06 6.16 -16.40
CA VAL A 14 -9.72 5.95 -15.82
C VAL A 14 -9.41 7.01 -14.75
N LEU A 15 -9.63 8.29 -15.07
CA LEU A 15 -9.39 9.40 -14.14
C LEU A 15 -10.29 9.29 -12.89
N LEU A 16 -11.57 8.98 -13.08
CA LEU A 16 -12.51 8.77 -11.97
C LEU A 16 -12.10 7.57 -11.11
N THR A 17 -11.67 6.46 -11.73
CA THR A 17 -11.20 5.27 -11.02
C THR A 17 -9.97 5.59 -10.18
N TYR A 18 -8.96 6.26 -10.75
CA TYR A 18 -7.76 6.65 -10.00
C TYR A 18 -8.07 7.66 -8.89
N ALA A 19 -8.92 8.64 -9.13
CA ALA A 19 -9.36 9.57 -8.10
C ALA A 19 -10.07 8.84 -6.95
N ALA A 20 -10.96 7.89 -7.26
CA ALA A 20 -11.64 7.07 -6.26
C ALA A 20 -10.66 6.18 -5.46
N ILE A 21 -9.66 5.58 -6.11
CA ILE A 21 -8.58 4.83 -5.43
C ILE A 21 -7.78 5.73 -4.50
N ALA A 22 -7.46 6.97 -4.93
CA ALA A 22 -6.72 7.95 -4.13
C ALA A 22 -7.48 8.38 -2.88
N ILE A 23 -8.81 8.58 -2.99
CA ILE A 23 -9.69 8.87 -1.85
C ILE A 23 -9.75 7.67 -0.87
N GLY A 24 -9.45 6.46 -1.35
CA GLY A 24 -9.20 5.28 -0.52
C GLY A 24 -10.47 4.58 0.00
N ARG A 25 -11.57 5.30 0.22
CA ARG A 25 -12.91 4.75 0.48
C ARG A 25 -13.98 5.66 -0.09
N VAL A 26 -14.91 5.10 -0.87
CA VAL A 26 -16.12 5.82 -1.30
C VAL A 26 -17.16 5.71 -0.18
N PRO A 27 -17.47 6.81 0.54
CA PRO A 27 -18.21 6.77 1.81
C PRO A 27 -19.61 6.19 1.69
N HIS A 28 -20.26 6.28 0.53
CA HIS A 28 -21.61 5.77 0.30
C HIS A 28 -21.67 4.32 -0.19
N LEU A 29 -20.68 3.82 -0.94
CA LEU A 29 -20.73 2.48 -1.56
C LEU A 29 -19.91 1.41 -0.81
N ARG A 30 -19.24 1.76 0.30
CA ARG A 30 -18.35 0.83 1.06
C ARG A 30 -17.33 0.11 0.17
N MET A 31 -16.85 0.74 -0.89
CA MET A 31 -15.87 0.15 -1.79
C MET A 31 -14.46 0.32 -1.22
N ASN A 32 -13.67 -0.75 -1.25
CA ASN A 32 -12.23 -0.71 -0.99
C ASN A 32 -11.48 -0.45 -2.31
N ARG A 33 -10.17 -0.19 -2.23
CA ARG A 33 -9.32 0.10 -3.40
C ARG A 33 -9.39 -0.99 -4.48
N ALA A 34 -9.47 -2.27 -4.07
CA ALA A 34 -9.56 -3.39 -5.00
C ALA A 34 -10.92 -3.43 -5.73
N THR A 35 -12.02 -3.22 -5.03
CA THR A 35 -13.37 -3.15 -5.64
C THR A 35 -13.49 -1.96 -6.58
N ILE A 36 -12.89 -0.81 -6.24
CA ILE A 36 -12.87 0.36 -7.13
C ILE A 36 -12.12 0.04 -8.42
N ALA A 37 -10.94 -0.57 -8.32
CA ALA A 37 -10.18 -1.00 -9.50
C ALA A 37 -10.96 -2.00 -10.37
N LEU A 38 -11.63 -2.98 -9.74
CA LEU A 38 -12.46 -3.97 -10.43
C LEU A 38 -13.64 -3.32 -11.18
N VAL A 39 -14.37 -2.41 -10.53
CA VAL A 39 -15.49 -1.70 -11.17
C VAL A 39 -15.00 -0.79 -12.30
N GLY A 40 -13.85 -0.14 -12.14
CA GLY A 40 -13.23 0.65 -13.20
C GLY A 40 -12.89 -0.20 -14.42
N ALA A 41 -12.22 -1.34 -14.22
CA ALA A 41 -11.90 -2.29 -15.28
C ALA A 41 -13.16 -2.87 -15.96
N ALA A 42 -14.15 -3.29 -15.19
CA ALA A 42 -15.43 -3.79 -15.72
C ALA A 42 -16.19 -2.73 -16.53
N SER A 43 -16.13 -1.47 -16.11
CA SER A 43 -16.73 -0.34 -16.85
C SER A 43 -16.04 -0.12 -18.19
N LEU A 44 -14.71 -0.27 -18.27
CA LEU A 44 -13.94 -0.17 -19.52
C LEU A 44 -14.30 -1.29 -20.51
N ILE A 45 -14.49 -2.51 -20.01
CA ILE A 45 -14.95 -3.64 -20.83
C ILE A 45 -16.38 -3.41 -21.32
N ALA A 46 -17.28 -2.93 -20.44
CA ALA A 46 -18.69 -2.71 -20.78
C ALA A 46 -18.90 -1.67 -21.90
N ILE A 47 -18.03 -0.66 -21.99
CA ILE A 47 -18.08 0.32 -23.09
C ILE A 47 -17.32 -0.11 -24.35
N GLY A 48 -16.71 -1.32 -24.34
CA GLY A 48 -15.93 -1.84 -25.46
C GLY A 48 -14.58 -1.16 -25.65
N ALA A 49 -14.07 -0.45 -24.63
CA ALA A 49 -12.76 0.21 -24.69
C ALA A 49 -11.59 -0.74 -24.41
N LEU A 50 -11.87 -1.89 -23.79
CA LEU A 50 -10.91 -2.94 -23.50
C LEU A 50 -11.58 -4.29 -23.77
N SER A 51 -10.90 -5.19 -24.48
CA SER A 51 -11.42 -6.55 -24.68
C SER A 51 -11.21 -7.41 -23.42
N GLU A 52 -12.03 -8.45 -23.26
CA GLU A 52 -11.91 -9.38 -22.12
C GLU A 52 -10.54 -10.06 -22.10
N ASP A 53 -10.05 -10.50 -23.27
CA ASP A 53 -8.74 -11.15 -23.40
C ASP A 53 -7.60 -10.22 -23.00
N GLU A 54 -7.63 -8.95 -23.41
CA GLU A 54 -6.63 -7.95 -22.99
C GLU A 54 -6.71 -7.66 -21.49
N ALA A 55 -7.91 -7.60 -20.92
CA ALA A 55 -8.10 -7.39 -19.49
C ALA A 55 -7.51 -8.55 -18.66
N PHE A 56 -7.72 -9.80 -19.09
CA PHE A 56 -7.14 -10.96 -18.43
C PHE A 56 -5.62 -11.05 -18.65
N ALA A 57 -5.13 -10.72 -19.85
CA ALA A 57 -3.70 -10.68 -20.13
C ALA A 57 -2.95 -9.62 -19.31
N ALA A 58 -3.63 -8.56 -18.88
CA ALA A 58 -3.06 -7.53 -17.99
C ALA A 58 -2.86 -8.04 -16.54
N ILE A 59 -3.44 -9.18 -16.16
CA ILE A 59 -3.30 -9.74 -14.82
C ILE A 59 -2.02 -10.60 -14.74
N ASP A 60 -0.99 -10.05 -14.10
CA ASP A 60 0.24 -10.80 -13.80
C ASP A 60 0.12 -11.61 -12.51
N ILE A 61 -0.16 -12.91 -12.67
CA ILE A 61 -0.24 -13.89 -11.57
C ILE A 61 1.10 -14.02 -10.83
N GLY A 62 2.23 -13.86 -11.52
CA GLY A 62 3.56 -13.93 -10.90
C GLY A 62 3.74 -12.81 -9.87
N THR A 63 3.36 -11.58 -10.23
CA THR A 63 3.38 -10.44 -9.30
C THR A 63 2.41 -10.64 -8.13
N ILE A 64 1.20 -11.14 -8.37
CA ILE A 64 0.22 -11.42 -7.30
C ILE A 64 0.76 -12.47 -6.33
N LEU A 65 1.34 -13.56 -6.84
CA LEU A 65 1.89 -14.64 -6.04
C LEU A 65 3.11 -14.16 -5.24
N LEU A 66 3.98 -13.35 -5.85
CA LEU A 66 5.11 -12.73 -5.18
C LEU A 66 4.65 -11.89 -3.99
N LEU A 67 3.70 -10.97 -4.20
CA LEU A 67 3.16 -10.12 -3.13
C LEU A 67 2.49 -10.96 -2.04
N ALA A 68 1.74 -11.99 -2.41
CA ALA A 68 1.10 -12.90 -1.45
C ALA A 68 2.14 -13.66 -0.59
N ALA A 69 3.19 -14.21 -1.21
CA ALA A 69 4.27 -14.88 -0.51
C ALA A 69 5.01 -13.93 0.45
N MET A 70 5.29 -12.71 0.00
CA MET A 70 5.89 -11.68 0.86
C MET A 70 4.99 -11.32 2.04
N MET A 71 3.66 -11.23 1.84
CA MET A 71 2.71 -11.01 2.95
C MET A 71 2.75 -12.14 3.98
N VAL A 72 2.81 -13.40 3.53
CA VAL A 72 2.91 -14.57 4.43
C VAL A 72 4.21 -14.52 5.24
N ILE A 73 5.35 -14.25 4.60
CA ILE A 73 6.65 -14.10 5.29
C ILE A 73 6.57 -12.97 6.33
N ASN A 74 6.01 -11.83 5.95
CA ASN A 74 5.92 -10.66 6.82
C ASN A 74 5.07 -10.92 8.07
N VAL A 75 3.92 -11.60 7.92
CA VAL A 75 3.08 -12.00 9.05
C VAL A 75 3.82 -12.94 9.99
N ASN A 76 4.57 -13.92 9.47
CA ASN A 76 5.35 -14.85 10.30
C ASN A 76 6.44 -14.12 11.09
N LEU A 77 7.16 -13.18 10.47
CA LEU A 77 8.16 -12.37 11.16
C LEU A 77 7.54 -11.48 12.25
N ARG A 78 6.35 -10.93 11.97
CA ARG A 78 5.59 -10.17 12.95
C ARG A 78 5.17 -11.03 14.13
N LEU A 79 4.68 -12.25 13.90
CA LEU A 79 4.32 -13.19 14.96
C LEU A 79 5.54 -13.68 15.75
N ALA A 80 6.70 -13.81 15.10
CA ALA A 80 7.97 -14.16 15.74
C ALA A 80 8.57 -13.03 16.60
N GLY A 81 7.99 -11.82 16.58
CA GLY A 81 8.48 -10.68 17.35
C GLY A 81 9.75 -10.03 16.78
N PHE A 82 10.12 -10.33 15.53
CA PHE A 82 11.33 -9.81 14.88
C PHE A 82 11.36 -8.27 14.89
N PHE A 83 10.22 -7.64 14.56
CA PHE A 83 10.10 -6.19 14.51
C PHE A 83 10.20 -5.54 15.91
N ASP A 84 9.76 -6.22 16.98
CA ASP A 84 9.89 -5.72 18.35
C ASP A 84 11.34 -5.76 18.85
N VAL A 85 12.13 -6.72 18.37
CA VAL A 85 13.57 -6.78 18.66
C VAL A 85 14.29 -5.62 17.98
N ILE A 86 14.01 -5.38 16.69
CA ILE A 86 14.58 -4.24 15.95
C ILE A 86 14.18 -2.92 16.62
N GLY A 87 12.91 -2.77 16.99
CA GLY A 87 12.41 -1.58 17.67
C GLY A 87 13.17 -1.26 18.96
N ARG A 88 13.37 -2.27 19.82
CA ARG A 88 14.14 -2.11 21.06
C ARG A 88 15.60 -1.75 20.82
N GLN A 89 16.23 -2.34 19.80
CA GLN A 89 17.60 -1.98 19.40
C GLN A 89 17.69 -0.51 18.97
N VAL A 90 16.77 -0.05 18.12
CA VAL A 90 16.69 1.34 17.69
C VAL A 90 16.56 2.30 18.88
N LEU A 91 15.71 1.96 19.85
CA LEU A 91 15.52 2.79 21.05
C LEU A 91 16.76 2.81 21.96
N SER A 92 17.46 1.67 22.08
CA SER A 92 18.66 1.60 22.92
C SER A 92 19.83 2.46 22.40
N ILE A 93 19.87 2.71 21.09
CA ILE A 93 20.93 3.49 20.44
C ILE A 93 20.57 4.99 20.43
N ALA A 94 19.28 5.32 20.41
CA ALA A 94 18.82 6.70 20.24
C ALA A 94 18.99 7.53 21.52
N GLN A 95 19.99 8.43 21.52
CA GLN A 95 20.29 9.33 22.64
C GLN A 95 19.57 10.69 22.58
N GLY A 96 18.76 10.93 21.54
CA GLY A 96 18.02 12.18 21.39
C GLY A 96 16.98 12.14 20.25
N PRO A 97 16.02 13.07 20.21
CA PRO A 97 14.87 13.03 19.30
C PRO A 97 15.26 13.12 17.81
N GLN A 98 16.28 13.91 17.46
CA GLN A 98 16.78 14.02 16.09
C GLN A 98 17.46 12.73 15.62
N MET A 99 18.26 12.11 16.50
CA MET A 99 18.95 10.86 16.20
C MET A 99 17.99 9.69 16.12
N LEU A 100 16.98 9.63 17.00
CA LEU A 100 15.89 8.67 16.91
C LEU A 100 15.17 8.78 15.56
N LEU A 101 14.80 9.99 15.15
CA LEU A 101 14.13 10.21 13.88
C LEU A 101 14.99 9.75 12.70
N ALA A 102 16.29 10.09 12.71
CA ALA A 102 17.22 9.66 11.66
C ALA A 102 17.33 8.12 11.59
N ILE A 103 17.45 7.44 12.74
CA ILE A 103 17.53 5.98 12.79
C ILE A 103 16.22 5.34 12.32
N ILE A 104 15.06 5.88 12.72
CA ILE A 104 13.76 5.37 12.29
C ILE A 104 13.58 5.56 10.79
N ILE A 105 13.95 6.71 10.21
CA ILE A 105 13.89 6.93 8.76
C ILE A 105 14.78 5.92 8.03
N LEU A 106 16.03 5.75 8.47
CA LEU A 106 16.98 4.85 7.83
C LEU A 106 16.54 3.39 7.94
N MET A 107 16.17 2.94 9.14
CA MET A 107 15.73 1.56 9.39
C MET A 107 14.40 1.28 8.70
N SER A 108 13.44 2.20 8.76
CA SER A 108 12.19 2.07 8.01
C SER A 108 12.48 1.96 6.52
N GLY A 109 13.38 2.77 5.96
CA GLY A 109 13.73 2.68 4.53
C GLY A 109 14.34 1.34 4.14
N ILE A 110 15.34 0.87 4.89
CA ILE A 110 16.01 -0.42 4.64
C ILE A 110 15.02 -1.58 4.77
N LEU A 111 14.24 -1.58 5.86
CA LEU A 111 13.29 -2.65 6.13
C LEU A 111 12.13 -2.63 5.13
N SER A 112 11.71 -1.46 4.69
CA SER A 112 10.68 -1.26 3.65
C SER A 112 11.15 -1.62 2.23
N ALA A 113 12.45 -1.69 1.98
CA ALA A 113 12.97 -2.21 0.71
C ALA A 113 12.89 -3.75 0.64
N ILE A 114 12.93 -4.41 1.80
CA ILE A 114 12.89 -5.88 1.92
C ILE A 114 11.46 -6.37 2.17
N PHE A 115 10.67 -5.61 2.93
CA PHE A 115 9.32 -5.96 3.38
C PHE A 115 8.27 -4.97 2.86
N LEU A 116 6.99 -5.32 3.02
CA LEU A 116 5.90 -4.43 2.66
C LEU A 116 5.85 -3.20 3.57
N ASN A 117 5.87 -2.02 2.96
CA ASN A 117 5.88 -0.70 3.61
C ASN A 117 4.78 -0.56 4.68
N ASP A 118 3.58 -1.10 4.40
CA ASP A 118 2.42 -1.02 5.30
C ASP A 118 2.69 -1.69 6.65
N THR A 119 3.41 -2.82 6.65
CA THR A 119 3.72 -3.51 7.92
C THR A 119 4.76 -2.75 8.72
N ILE A 120 5.77 -2.20 8.05
CA ILE A 120 6.79 -1.37 8.68
C ILE A 120 6.14 -0.16 9.35
N CYS A 121 5.26 0.54 8.63
CA CYS A 121 4.52 1.68 9.18
C CYS A 121 3.70 1.32 10.43
N LEU A 122 2.92 0.23 10.37
CA LEU A 122 2.09 -0.23 11.49
C LEU A 122 2.93 -0.64 12.72
N MET A 123 4.12 -1.19 12.51
CA MET A 123 5.03 -1.60 13.60
C MET A 123 5.79 -0.41 14.21
N PHE A 124 6.30 0.50 13.39
CA PHE A 124 7.03 1.67 13.88
C PHE A 124 6.11 2.72 14.52
N THR A 125 4.83 2.78 14.15
CA THR A 125 3.85 3.71 14.75
C THR A 125 3.77 3.62 16.28
N PRO A 126 3.48 2.46 16.90
CA PRO A 126 3.45 2.36 18.37
C PRO A 126 4.81 2.66 18.99
N LEU A 127 5.91 2.24 18.34
CA LEU A 127 7.26 2.54 18.82
C LEU A 127 7.52 4.05 18.90
N VAL A 128 7.22 4.80 17.83
CA VAL A 128 7.36 6.26 17.82
C VAL A 128 6.49 6.90 18.89
N ILE A 129 5.26 6.42 19.08
CA ILE A 129 4.34 6.90 20.10
C ILE A 129 4.91 6.71 21.50
N ASP A 130 5.41 5.51 21.82
CA ASP A 130 5.95 5.19 23.14
C ASP A 130 7.19 6.03 23.48
N VAL A 131 8.09 6.19 22.52
CA VAL A 131 9.30 6.99 22.71
C VAL A 131 8.97 8.47 22.87
N THR A 132 8.02 8.98 22.09
CA THR A 132 7.57 10.38 22.21
C THR A 132 6.87 10.63 23.55
N LYS A 133 6.11 9.66 24.07
CA LYS A 133 5.50 9.74 25.41
C LYS A 133 6.54 9.72 26.52
N GLN A 134 7.61 8.93 26.40
CA GLN A 134 8.68 8.88 27.39
C GLN A 134 9.54 10.17 27.40
N LEU A 135 9.73 10.80 26.23
CA LEU A 135 10.46 12.06 26.09
C LEU A 135 9.63 13.30 26.49
N LYS A 136 8.30 13.22 26.43
CA LYS A 136 7.41 14.23 27.01
C LYS A 136 7.36 14.07 28.54
N ARG A 137 8.19 14.86 29.21
CA ARG A 137 7.74 15.54 30.44
C ARG A 137 6.50 16.37 30.15
#